data_AF-S8BUA5-F1
#
_entry.id   AF-S8BUA5-F1
#
_cell.length_a   1.000
_cell.length_b   1.000
_cell.length_c   1.000
_cell.angle_alpha   90.00
_cell.angle_beta   90.00
_cell.angle_gamma   90.00
#
_symmetry.space_group_name_H-M   'P 1'
#
loop_
_entity.id
_entity.type
_entity.pdbx_description
1 polymer ?
#
loop_
_entity_poly.entity_id
_entity_poly.type
_entity_poly.pdbx_seq_one_letter_code
_entity_poly.pdbx_strand_id
1 'polypeptide(L)'
;MIPVLPFPELPDRNGYRYVMRQATSQDTPSLVTLHFEAFGEALDKYIPNNKDGHAWMSEALRICVEDFHEHCRSVAVTARPLTDANVENEEIVAYIRFVNPTKEVWENMYSYPNAIGSMEQVKLEEFWSALESHHAEAMEWRRDSGGKNHIWLEDLATHPNHRRVGLGRALVSYACEIADAMRLEMFVDSSDFGMGLYERFGFVQVDGVVNRAVAAPMIRPVQGNQ
;
A
#
# COMPACT_ATOMS: atom_id res chain seq x y z
N MET A 1 13.50 -11.48 -0.34
CA MET A 1 12.70 -11.28 0.89
C MET A 1 12.87 -9.87 1.42
N ILE A 2 11.82 -9.33 2.04
CA ILE A 2 11.77 -8.03 2.70
C ILE A 2 12.27 -8.18 4.15
N PRO A 3 13.30 -7.44 4.60
CA PRO A 3 13.81 -7.52 5.98
C PRO A 3 12.80 -6.94 6.97
N VAL A 4 12.89 -7.34 8.25
CA VAL A 4 12.12 -6.71 9.33
C VAL A 4 13.00 -5.67 10.00
N LEU A 5 12.56 -4.42 10.01
CA LEU A 5 13.21 -3.34 10.75
C LEU A 5 12.40 -3.01 12.01
N PRO A 6 13.01 -2.44 13.06
CA PRO A 6 12.28 -1.95 14.22
C PRO A 6 11.24 -0.90 13.81
N PHE A 7 10.03 -0.98 14.37
CA PHE A 7 9.03 0.04 14.16
C PHE A 7 9.38 1.33 14.92
N PRO A 8 9.23 2.51 14.32
CA PRO A 8 9.47 3.77 15.00
C PRO A 8 8.41 4.04 16.08
N GLU A 9 8.81 4.71 17.15
CA GLU A 9 7.86 5.27 18.11
C GLU A 9 7.06 6.40 17.46
N LEU A 10 5.73 6.35 17.65
CA LEU A 10 4.82 7.38 17.15
C LEU A 10 4.43 8.32 18.31
N PRO A 11 4.43 9.64 18.11
CA PRO A 11 4.04 10.58 19.15
C PRO A 11 2.53 10.50 19.43
N ASP A 12 2.16 10.58 20.70
CA ASP A 12 0.77 10.79 21.13
C ASP A 12 0.25 12.11 20.51
N ARG A 13 -0.91 12.09 19.84
CA ARG A 13 -1.51 13.26 19.18
C ARG A 13 -3.03 13.21 19.20
N ASN A 14 -3.67 14.38 19.30
CA ASN A 14 -5.12 14.55 19.30
C ASN A 14 -5.85 13.66 20.33
N GLY A 15 -5.23 13.37 21.47
CA GLY A 15 -5.83 12.52 22.51
C GLY A 15 -5.69 11.01 22.27
N TYR A 16 -4.91 10.58 21.28
CA TYR A 16 -4.66 9.18 20.98
C TYR A 16 -3.19 8.82 21.12
N ARG A 17 -2.95 7.59 21.60
CA ARG A 17 -1.69 6.87 21.45
C ARG A 17 -1.70 6.07 20.16
N TYR A 18 -0.61 6.14 19.41
CA TYR A 18 -0.46 5.40 18.17
C TYR A 18 0.64 4.34 18.28
N VAL A 19 0.41 3.16 17.72
CA VAL A 19 1.41 2.08 17.68
C VAL A 19 1.50 1.53 16.27
N MET A 20 2.71 1.51 15.70
CA MET A 20 2.96 0.84 14.42
C MET A 20 3.35 -0.61 14.65
N ARG A 21 2.75 -1.53 13.90
CA ARG A 21 3.06 -2.96 13.96
C ARG A 21 2.81 -3.67 12.64
N GLN A 22 3.42 -4.84 12.49
CA GLN A 22 3.10 -5.76 11.41
C GLN A 22 1.62 -6.14 11.47
N ALA A 23 0.93 -6.09 10.32
CA ALA A 23 -0.42 -6.60 10.21
C ALA A 23 -0.44 -8.14 10.13
N THR A 24 -1.50 -8.73 10.64
CA THR A 24 -1.76 -10.17 10.71
C THR A 24 -3.07 -10.51 9.99
N SER A 25 -3.34 -11.78 9.74
CA SER A 25 -4.60 -12.19 9.10
C SER A 25 -5.84 -11.88 9.96
N GLN A 26 -5.69 -11.69 11.27
CA GLN A 26 -6.77 -11.24 12.16
C GLN A 26 -7.16 -9.78 11.92
N ASP A 27 -6.27 -8.98 11.35
CA ASP A 27 -6.51 -7.56 11.06
C ASP A 27 -7.32 -7.33 9.79
N THR A 28 -7.47 -8.36 8.94
CA THR A 28 -8.11 -8.26 7.61
C THR A 28 -9.46 -7.54 7.63
N PRO A 29 -10.43 -7.85 8.52
CA PRO A 29 -11.71 -7.13 8.54
C PRO A 29 -11.57 -5.62 8.76
N SER A 30 -10.67 -5.22 9.67
CA SER A 30 -10.41 -3.82 9.99
C SER A 30 -9.66 -3.11 8.86
N LEU A 31 -8.70 -3.79 8.22
CA LEU A 31 -7.96 -3.26 7.08
C LEU A 31 -8.85 -3.05 5.86
N VAL A 32 -9.75 -3.99 5.56
CA VAL A 32 -10.74 -3.84 4.48
C VAL A 32 -11.66 -2.66 4.75
N THR A 33 -12.21 -2.57 5.97
CA THR A 33 -13.07 -1.45 6.37
C THR A 33 -12.35 -0.11 6.16
N LEU A 34 -11.14 0.00 6.70
CA LEU A 34 -10.29 1.18 6.55
C LEU A 34 -9.95 1.51 5.10
N HIS A 35 -9.71 0.51 4.24
CA HIS A 35 -9.43 0.72 2.82
C HIS A 35 -10.61 1.46 2.16
N PHE A 36 -11.83 0.94 2.29
CA PHE A 36 -13.01 1.57 1.68
C PHE A 36 -13.31 2.94 2.30
N GLU A 37 -13.11 3.14 3.60
CA GLU A 37 -13.27 4.46 4.23
C GLU A 37 -12.22 5.48 3.78
N ALA A 38 -10.99 5.04 3.50
CA ALA A 38 -9.91 5.92 3.11
C ALA A 38 -9.98 6.34 1.64
N PHE A 39 -10.27 5.39 0.74
CA PHE A 39 -10.33 5.62 -0.71
C PHE A 39 -11.70 6.13 -1.16
N GLY A 40 -12.76 5.87 -0.40
CA GLY A 40 -14.12 6.29 -0.72
C GLY A 40 -14.58 5.81 -2.11
N GLU A 41 -15.38 6.62 -2.79
CA GLU A 41 -16.00 6.26 -4.07
C GLU A 41 -15.00 6.18 -5.25
N ALA A 42 -13.75 6.59 -5.07
CA ALA A 42 -12.77 6.68 -6.15
C ALA A 42 -12.47 5.32 -6.81
N LEU A 43 -12.54 4.24 -6.03
CA LEU A 43 -12.28 2.87 -6.51
C LEU A 43 -13.56 2.07 -6.78
N ASP A 44 -14.75 2.59 -6.43
CA ASP A 44 -16.01 1.85 -6.48
C ASP A 44 -16.37 1.36 -7.89
N LYS A 45 -15.91 2.07 -8.93
CA LYS A 45 -16.07 1.63 -10.31
C LYS A 45 -15.38 0.28 -10.55
N TYR A 46 -14.22 0.04 -9.95
CA TYR A 46 -13.37 -1.12 -10.18
C TYR A 46 -13.55 -2.20 -9.12
N ILE A 47 -13.51 -1.79 -7.85
CA ILE A 47 -13.68 -2.64 -6.67
C ILE A 47 -14.85 -2.04 -5.88
N PRO A 48 -16.07 -2.55 -6.05
CA PRO A 48 -17.26 -1.91 -5.47
C PRO A 48 -17.27 -2.04 -3.94
N ASN A 49 -17.63 -0.96 -3.23
CA ASN A 49 -17.88 -1.00 -1.78
C ASN A 49 -19.18 -1.74 -1.43
N ASN A 50 -19.16 -3.05 -1.64
CA ASN A 50 -20.23 -3.98 -1.28
C ASN A 50 -19.61 -5.30 -0.75
N LYS A 51 -20.47 -6.26 -0.40
CA LYS A 51 -20.05 -7.60 0.06
C LYS A 51 -18.95 -8.23 -0.79
N ASP A 52 -19.07 -8.17 -2.12
CA ASP A 52 -18.18 -8.89 -3.02
C ASP A 52 -16.84 -8.16 -3.15
N GLY A 53 -16.81 -6.84 -3.22
CA GLY A 53 -15.54 -6.08 -3.18
C GLY A 53 -14.82 -6.20 -1.83
N HIS A 54 -15.56 -6.27 -0.72
CA HIS A 54 -14.99 -6.54 0.62
C HIS A 54 -14.37 -7.93 0.70
N ALA A 55 -15.04 -8.94 0.17
CA ALA A 55 -14.51 -10.31 0.12
C ALA A 55 -13.28 -10.41 -0.81
N TRP A 56 -13.30 -9.71 -1.94
CA TRP A 56 -12.15 -9.63 -2.86
C TRP A 56 -10.94 -8.97 -2.19
N MET A 57 -11.14 -7.83 -1.51
CA MET A 57 -10.07 -7.12 -0.81
C MET A 57 -9.54 -7.93 0.38
N SER A 58 -10.42 -8.68 1.06
CA SER A 58 -10.02 -9.60 2.13
C SER A 58 -9.03 -10.64 1.62
N GLU A 59 -9.31 -11.25 0.45
CA GLU A 59 -8.44 -12.24 -0.15
C GLU A 59 -7.12 -11.63 -0.63
N ALA A 60 -7.14 -10.44 -1.24
CA ALA A 60 -5.93 -9.73 -1.65
C ALA A 60 -5.00 -9.42 -0.45
N LEU A 61 -5.57 -9.04 0.70
CA LEU A 61 -4.80 -8.84 1.94
C LEU A 61 -4.28 -10.16 2.51
N ARG A 62 -5.09 -11.22 2.48
CA ARG A 62 -4.71 -12.57 2.96
C ARG A 62 -3.51 -13.11 2.18
N ILE A 63 -3.55 -13.06 0.85
CA ILE A 63 -2.44 -13.51 -0.03
C ILE A 63 -1.12 -12.83 0.38
N CYS A 64 -1.15 -11.52 0.65
CA CYS A 64 0.04 -10.79 1.10
C CYS A 64 0.58 -11.29 2.45
N VAL A 65 -0.30 -11.49 3.43
CA VAL A 65 0.08 -11.77 4.83
C VAL A 65 0.37 -13.26 5.08
N GLU A 66 -0.22 -14.16 4.31
CA GLU A 66 -0.07 -15.59 4.49
C GLU A 66 0.84 -16.20 3.42
N ASP A 67 0.49 -16.04 2.15
CA ASP A 67 1.12 -16.80 1.06
C ASP A 67 2.44 -16.15 0.61
N PHE A 68 2.53 -14.82 0.65
CA PHE A 68 3.68 -14.05 0.16
C PHE A 68 4.36 -13.19 1.22
N HIS A 69 4.22 -13.49 2.52
CA HIS A 69 4.71 -12.66 3.63
C HIS A 69 6.22 -12.33 3.61
N GLU A 70 7.02 -13.14 2.90
CA GLU A 70 8.45 -12.87 2.68
C GLU A 70 8.71 -11.76 1.64
N HIS A 71 7.76 -11.53 0.73
CA HIS A 71 7.87 -10.62 -0.41
C HIS A 71 6.80 -9.53 -0.45
N CYS A 72 5.73 -9.66 0.35
CA CYS A 72 4.71 -8.66 0.56
C CYS A 72 4.62 -8.33 2.04
N ARG A 73 4.36 -7.07 2.36
CA ARG A 73 4.24 -6.60 3.73
C ARG A 73 3.13 -5.60 3.89
N SER A 74 2.20 -5.92 4.79
CA SER A 74 1.24 -4.97 5.35
C SER A 74 1.67 -4.53 6.75
N VAL A 75 1.78 -3.22 6.97
CA VAL A 75 2.07 -2.61 8.28
C VAL A 75 0.90 -1.72 8.67
N ALA A 76 0.39 -1.90 9.88
CA ALA A 76 -0.74 -1.17 10.42
C ALA A 76 -0.30 -0.19 11.52
N VAL A 77 -1.06 0.89 11.67
CA VAL A 77 -1.01 1.76 12.85
C VAL A 77 -2.32 1.63 13.60
N THR A 78 -2.23 1.29 14.88
CA THR A 78 -3.37 1.32 15.77
C THR A 78 -3.48 2.65 16.52
N ALA A 79 -4.70 3.01 16.93
CA ALA A 79 -4.98 4.14 17.80
C ALA A 79 -5.71 3.68 19.05
N ARG A 80 -5.30 4.21 20.20
CA ARG A 80 -5.98 4.03 21.50
C ARG A 80 -6.23 5.38 22.16
N PRO A 81 -7.47 5.71 22.58
CA PRO A 81 -7.73 6.93 23.33
C PRO A 81 -6.90 6.99 24.62
N LEU A 82 -6.34 8.16 24.94
CA LEU A 82 -5.59 8.38 26.18
C LEU A 82 -6.50 8.54 27.39
N THR A 83 -7.75 8.93 27.16
CA THR A 83 -8.73 9.26 28.22
C THR A 83 -9.49 8.04 28.73
N ASP A 84 -9.39 6.90 28.06
CA ASP A 84 -10.14 5.70 28.41
C ASP A 84 -9.19 4.50 28.50
N ALA A 85 -8.71 4.24 29.71
CA ALA A 85 -7.83 3.11 30.01
C ALA A 85 -8.56 1.75 29.90
N ASN A 86 -9.90 1.75 29.77
CA ASN A 86 -10.71 0.55 29.63
C ASN A 86 -11.01 0.18 28.17
N VAL A 87 -10.56 0.98 27.19
CA VAL A 87 -10.60 0.58 25.78
C VAL A 87 -9.55 -0.52 25.58
N GLU A 88 -10.00 -1.77 25.65
CA GLU A 88 -9.17 -2.94 25.34
C GLU A 88 -8.84 -3.04 23.85
N ASN A 89 -9.74 -2.54 22.98
CA ASN A 89 -9.59 -2.67 21.54
C ASN A 89 -8.92 -1.45 20.93
N GLU A 90 -7.69 -1.64 20.49
CA GLU A 90 -6.98 -0.73 19.62
C GLU A 90 -7.57 -0.77 18.21
N GLU A 91 -7.96 0.38 17.67
CA GLU A 91 -8.52 0.50 16.31
C GLU A 91 -7.40 0.67 15.29
N ILE A 92 -7.45 -0.03 14.16
CA ILE A 92 -6.52 0.21 13.04
C ILE A 92 -6.96 1.46 12.28
N VAL A 93 -6.10 2.48 12.26
CA VAL A 93 -6.43 3.80 11.71
C VAL A 93 -5.57 4.20 10.51
N ALA A 94 -4.51 3.46 10.22
CA ALA A 94 -3.71 3.64 9.01
C ALA A 94 -3.02 2.32 8.67
N TYR A 95 -2.73 2.11 7.39
CA TYR A 95 -1.87 1.01 6.98
C TYR A 95 -1.14 1.33 5.67
N ILE A 96 -0.05 0.60 5.43
CA ILE A 96 0.67 0.58 4.16
C ILE A 96 0.85 -0.88 3.72
N ARG A 97 0.76 -1.13 2.42
CA ARG A 97 1.15 -2.40 1.80
C ARG A 97 2.21 -2.15 0.74
N PHE A 98 3.29 -2.93 0.79
CA PHE A 98 4.35 -2.87 -0.20
C PHE A 98 4.90 -4.26 -0.52
N VAL A 99 5.39 -4.41 -1.75
CA VAL A 99 5.80 -5.67 -2.35
C VAL A 99 7.21 -5.55 -2.91
N ASN A 100 8.00 -6.61 -2.84
CA ASN A 100 9.20 -6.81 -3.64
C ASN A 100 8.82 -7.72 -4.82
N PRO A 101 8.41 -7.15 -5.98
CA PRO A 101 7.89 -7.92 -7.09
C PRO A 101 9.04 -8.63 -7.82
N THR A 102 9.44 -9.80 -7.34
CA THR A 102 10.27 -10.71 -8.14
C THR A 102 9.43 -11.30 -9.28
N LYS A 103 10.06 -11.95 -10.26
CA LYS A 103 9.31 -12.63 -11.33
C LYS A 103 8.31 -13.66 -10.78
N GLU A 104 8.72 -14.45 -9.79
CA GLU A 104 7.85 -15.44 -9.14
C GLU A 104 6.66 -14.77 -8.43
N VAL A 105 6.91 -13.68 -7.69
CA VAL A 105 5.83 -12.91 -7.06
C VAL A 105 4.92 -12.29 -8.12
N TRP A 106 5.48 -11.80 -9.23
CA TRP A 106 4.71 -11.24 -10.31
C TRP A 106 3.77 -12.27 -10.97
N GLU A 107 4.25 -13.49 -11.19
CA GLU A 107 3.49 -14.56 -11.85
C GLU A 107 2.41 -15.18 -10.93
N ASN A 108 2.63 -15.19 -9.61
CA ASN A 108 1.79 -15.94 -8.66
C ASN A 108 1.00 -15.06 -7.66
N MET A 109 1.49 -13.88 -7.32
CA MET A 109 0.84 -12.94 -6.41
C MET A 109 0.10 -11.83 -7.16
N TYR A 110 0.68 -11.35 -8.26
CA TYR A 110 0.14 -10.22 -9.02
C TYR A 110 -1.06 -10.58 -9.89
N SER A 111 -1.35 -11.86 -10.03
CA SER A 111 -2.67 -12.38 -10.35
C SER A 111 -3.56 -12.20 -9.11
N TYR A 112 -3.97 -10.94 -8.86
CA TYR A 112 -5.01 -10.62 -7.90
C TYR A 112 -6.21 -11.57 -8.06
N PRO A 113 -7.01 -11.79 -6.98
CA PRO A 113 -8.15 -12.69 -7.05
C PRO A 113 -9.03 -12.37 -8.27
N ASN A 114 -9.53 -13.41 -8.95
CA ASN A 114 -10.53 -13.18 -9.98
C ASN A 114 -11.75 -12.45 -9.40
N ALA A 115 -12.47 -11.71 -10.23
CA ALA A 115 -13.75 -11.12 -9.86
C ALA A 115 -14.67 -12.18 -9.26
N ILE A 116 -15.36 -11.81 -8.19
CA ILE A 116 -16.32 -12.67 -7.50
C ILE A 116 -17.71 -12.04 -7.49
N GLY A 117 -18.74 -12.88 -7.44
CA GLY A 117 -20.13 -12.45 -7.31
C GLY A 117 -20.54 -11.44 -8.39
N SER A 118 -20.92 -10.23 -7.98
CA SER A 118 -21.37 -9.16 -8.86
C SER A 118 -20.24 -8.31 -9.45
N MET A 119 -18.98 -8.59 -9.14
CA MET A 119 -17.84 -7.86 -9.70
C MET A 119 -17.66 -8.20 -11.19
N GLU A 120 -17.16 -7.24 -11.95
CA GLU A 120 -16.90 -7.43 -13.38
C GLU A 120 -15.40 -7.60 -13.61
N GLN A 121 -14.99 -8.78 -14.07
CA GLN A 121 -13.58 -9.10 -14.35
C GLN A 121 -12.91 -8.08 -15.29
N VAL A 122 -13.63 -7.65 -16.33
CA VAL A 122 -13.15 -6.63 -17.28
C VAL A 122 -12.79 -5.32 -16.58
N LYS A 123 -13.54 -4.89 -15.56
CA LYS A 123 -13.24 -3.64 -14.84
C LYS A 123 -12.00 -3.78 -13.96
N LEU A 124 -11.81 -4.93 -13.33
CA LEU A 124 -10.56 -5.24 -12.61
C LEU A 124 -9.38 -5.23 -13.59
N GLU A 125 -9.51 -5.92 -14.73
CA GLU A 125 -8.48 -5.95 -15.77
C GLU A 125 -8.16 -4.56 -16.33
N GLU A 126 -9.17 -3.70 -16.53
CA GLU A 126 -8.97 -2.30 -16.93
C GLU A 126 -8.14 -1.53 -15.89
N PHE A 127 -8.45 -1.69 -14.61
CA PHE A 127 -7.72 -1.04 -13.52
C PHE A 127 -6.27 -1.52 -13.44
N TRP A 128 -6.06 -2.84 -13.43
CA TRP A 128 -4.74 -3.43 -13.29
C TRP A 128 -3.88 -3.22 -14.52
N SER A 129 -4.44 -3.30 -15.73
CA SER A 129 -3.70 -3.06 -16.96
C SER A 129 -3.11 -1.64 -17.00
N ALA A 130 -3.82 -0.65 -16.44
CA ALA A 130 -3.29 0.70 -16.31
C ALA A 130 -2.09 0.77 -15.34
N LEU A 131 -2.23 0.21 -14.13
CA LEU A 131 -1.17 0.18 -13.12
C LEU A 131 0.05 -0.64 -13.58
N GLU A 132 -0.18 -1.80 -14.19
CA GLU A 132 0.88 -2.63 -14.77
C GLU A 132 1.60 -1.89 -15.91
N SER A 133 0.88 -1.12 -16.73
CA SER A 133 1.51 -0.33 -17.80
C SER A 133 2.39 0.77 -17.24
N HIS A 134 1.91 1.49 -16.22
CA HIS A 134 2.68 2.51 -15.51
C HIS A 134 3.95 1.93 -14.88
N HIS A 135 3.80 0.80 -14.20
CA HIS A 135 4.90 0.05 -13.60
C HIS A 135 5.91 -0.44 -14.65
N ALA A 136 5.43 -1.03 -15.75
CA ALA A 136 6.26 -1.51 -16.85
C ALA A 136 7.05 -0.42 -17.56
N GLU A 137 6.48 0.78 -17.67
CA GLU A 137 7.16 1.95 -18.23
C GLU A 137 8.19 2.52 -17.25
N ALA A 138 7.77 2.78 -16.00
CA ALA A 138 8.60 3.37 -14.96
C ALA A 138 9.82 2.50 -14.59
N MET A 139 9.59 1.20 -14.43
CA MET A 139 10.59 0.25 -13.91
C MET A 139 11.27 -0.55 -15.01
N GLU A 140 10.98 -0.23 -16.28
CA GLU A 140 11.42 -1.01 -17.45
C GLU A 140 11.04 -2.51 -17.31
N TRP A 141 9.93 -2.78 -16.63
CA TRP A 141 9.51 -4.13 -16.26
C TRP A 141 8.86 -4.86 -17.43
N ARG A 142 9.23 -6.12 -17.61
CA ARG A 142 8.71 -7.04 -18.62
C ARG A 142 8.42 -8.39 -17.97
N ARG A 143 7.29 -9.02 -18.33
CA ARG A 143 6.86 -10.29 -17.70
C ARG A 143 7.90 -11.41 -17.86
N ASP A 144 8.60 -11.47 -18.98
CA ASP A 144 9.54 -12.54 -19.30
C ASP A 144 10.92 -12.37 -18.63
N SER A 145 11.36 -11.12 -18.46
CA SER A 145 12.73 -10.75 -18.13
C SER A 145 12.87 -9.89 -16.86
N GLY A 146 11.77 -9.46 -16.24
CA GLY A 146 11.76 -8.55 -15.10
C GLY A 146 12.05 -7.11 -15.50
N GLY A 147 12.56 -6.31 -14.57
CA GLY A 147 12.94 -4.91 -14.77
C GLY A 147 13.94 -4.46 -13.71
N LYS A 148 14.00 -3.15 -13.42
CA LYS A 148 14.77 -2.62 -12.30
C LYS A 148 14.27 -3.25 -10.99
N ASN A 149 15.18 -3.64 -10.09
CA ASN A 149 14.79 -4.14 -8.78
C ASN A 149 14.28 -2.98 -7.91
N HIS A 150 13.12 -3.15 -7.30
CA HIS A 150 12.46 -2.10 -6.55
C HIS A 150 11.48 -2.65 -5.51
N ILE A 151 11.00 -1.78 -4.63
CA ILE A 151 9.83 -2.01 -3.79
C ILE A 151 8.64 -1.28 -4.42
N TRP A 152 7.55 -1.99 -4.69
CA TRP A 152 6.29 -1.39 -5.10
C TRP A 152 5.43 -1.09 -3.86
N LEU A 153 5.19 0.18 -3.59
CA LEU A 153 4.19 0.62 -2.62
C LEU A 153 2.81 0.58 -3.29
N GLU A 154 1.99 -0.39 -2.90
CA GLU A 154 0.67 -0.62 -3.52
C GLU A 154 -0.44 0.20 -2.86
N ASP A 155 -0.51 0.14 -1.52
CA ASP A 155 -1.59 0.77 -0.77
C ASP A 155 -1.03 1.64 0.34
N LEU A 156 -1.63 2.82 0.51
CA LEU A 156 -1.45 3.67 1.68
C LEU A 156 -2.79 4.27 2.07
N ALA A 157 -3.32 3.84 3.21
CA ALA A 157 -4.59 4.34 3.73
C ALA A 157 -4.40 5.01 5.09
N THR A 158 -5.18 6.06 5.34
CA THR A 158 -5.32 6.67 6.66
C THR A 158 -6.76 7.07 6.86
N HIS A 159 -7.34 6.61 7.97
CA HIS A 159 -8.71 6.85 8.37
C HIS A 159 -8.96 8.37 8.37
N PRO A 160 -10.07 8.87 7.78
CA PRO A 160 -10.34 10.31 7.66
C PRO A 160 -10.15 11.10 8.96
N ASN A 161 -10.57 10.55 10.11
CA ASN A 161 -10.46 11.20 11.42
C ASN A 161 -9.03 11.20 12.01
N HIS A 162 -8.11 10.41 11.45
CA HIS A 162 -6.71 10.32 11.88
C HIS A 162 -5.73 10.87 10.83
N ARG A 163 -6.23 11.65 9.86
CA ARG A 163 -5.38 12.36 8.89
C ARG A 163 -4.68 13.56 9.54
N ARG A 164 -3.65 14.09 8.86
CA ARG A 164 -2.89 15.28 9.27
C ARG A 164 -2.17 15.18 10.64
N VAL A 165 -2.08 14.00 11.24
CA VAL A 165 -1.27 13.77 12.46
C VAL A 165 0.09 13.11 12.19
N GLY A 166 0.37 12.76 10.93
CA GLY A 166 1.68 12.25 10.50
C GLY A 166 1.76 10.73 10.29
N LEU A 167 0.66 9.98 10.41
CA LEU A 167 0.67 8.52 10.28
C LEU A 167 1.15 8.04 8.89
N GLY A 168 0.58 8.60 7.82
CA GLY A 168 1.03 8.27 6.46
C GLY A 168 2.50 8.61 6.22
N ARG A 169 3.02 9.68 6.82
CA ARG A 169 4.46 10.01 6.76
C ARG A 169 5.30 8.95 7.47
N ALA A 170 4.88 8.50 8.66
CA ALA A 170 5.61 7.48 9.39
C ALA A 170 5.65 6.15 8.63
N LEU A 171 4.51 5.74 8.05
CA LEU A 171 4.40 4.52 7.25
C LEU A 171 5.29 4.55 6.00
N VAL A 172 5.26 5.66 5.24
CA VAL A 172 6.12 5.82 4.06
C VAL A 172 7.60 5.87 4.44
N SER A 173 7.95 6.53 5.55
CA SER A 173 9.33 6.55 6.07
C SER A 173 9.83 5.14 6.34
N TYR A 174 9.04 4.32 7.04
CA TYR A 174 9.39 2.93 7.33
C TYR A 174 9.60 2.12 6.05
N ALA A 175 8.72 2.26 5.05
CA ALA A 175 8.89 1.56 3.76
C ALA A 175 10.13 2.06 2.98
N CYS A 176 10.46 3.34 3.06
CA CYS A 176 11.70 3.89 2.49
C CYS A 176 12.95 3.32 3.17
N GLU A 177 12.96 3.21 4.49
CA GLU A 177 14.08 2.62 5.24
C GLU A 177 14.31 1.15 4.85
N ILE A 178 13.23 0.40 4.59
CA ILE A 178 13.30 -0.95 4.04
C ILE A 178 13.96 -0.97 2.67
N ALA A 179 13.50 -0.11 1.75
CA ALA A 179 14.07 -0.02 0.40
C ALA A 179 15.55 0.39 0.44
N ASP A 180 15.92 1.33 1.30
CA ASP A 180 17.30 1.79 1.50
C ASP A 180 18.18 0.66 2.06
N ALA A 181 17.72 -0.10 3.05
CA ALA A 181 18.43 -1.26 3.59
C ALA A 181 18.67 -2.34 2.52
N MET A 182 17.74 -2.47 1.56
CA MET A 182 17.86 -3.39 0.43
C MET A 182 18.60 -2.79 -0.77
N ARG A 183 18.92 -1.49 -0.75
CA ARG A 183 19.49 -0.71 -1.87
C ARG A 183 18.62 -0.78 -3.13
N LEU A 184 17.31 -0.67 -2.96
CA LEU A 184 16.32 -0.75 -4.02
C LEU A 184 15.68 0.61 -4.30
N GLU A 185 15.22 0.79 -5.54
CA GLU A 185 14.31 1.89 -5.89
C GLU A 185 12.93 1.63 -5.25
N MET A 186 12.08 2.64 -5.23
CA MET A 186 10.65 2.45 -4.95
C MET A 186 9.78 2.96 -6.08
N PHE A 187 8.66 2.27 -6.32
CA PHE A 187 7.63 2.67 -7.27
C PHE A 187 6.28 2.84 -6.56
N VAL A 188 5.51 3.83 -6.96
CA VAL A 188 4.13 4.04 -6.51
C VAL A 188 3.31 4.71 -7.61
N ASP A 189 2.06 4.30 -7.74
CA ASP A 189 1.04 5.05 -8.48
C ASP A 189 0.34 5.99 -7.50
N SER A 190 0.74 7.26 -7.53
CA SER A 190 0.24 8.26 -6.58
C SER A 190 -1.06 8.89 -7.05
N SER A 191 -2.05 9.00 -6.15
CA SER A 191 -3.15 9.97 -6.33
C SER A 191 -2.63 11.40 -6.23
N ASP A 192 -3.40 12.36 -6.77
CA ASP A 192 -3.10 13.79 -6.62
C ASP A 192 -2.97 14.20 -5.14
N PHE A 193 -3.79 13.59 -4.27
CA PHE A 193 -3.75 13.82 -2.83
C PHE A 193 -2.48 13.28 -2.17
N GLY A 194 -1.98 12.13 -2.65
CA GLY A 194 -0.78 11.47 -2.14
C GLY A 194 0.53 12.08 -2.63
N MET A 195 0.53 12.77 -3.77
CA MET A 195 1.75 13.16 -4.49
C MET A 195 2.72 13.97 -3.61
N GLY A 196 2.22 15.02 -2.96
CA GLY A 196 3.06 15.85 -2.09
C GLY A 196 3.62 15.12 -0.86
N LEU A 197 3.03 13.98 -0.46
CA LEU A 197 3.64 13.12 0.56
C LEU A 197 4.87 12.40 0.02
N TYR A 198 4.76 11.78 -1.15
CA TYR A 198 5.84 11.02 -1.76
C TYR A 198 7.01 11.93 -2.18
N GLU A 199 6.75 13.13 -2.72
CA GLU A 199 7.79 14.11 -3.07
C GLU A 199 8.74 14.41 -1.89
N ARG A 200 8.21 14.49 -0.66
CA ARG A 200 9.02 14.73 0.55
C ARG A 200 9.98 13.60 0.89
N PHE A 201 9.76 12.41 0.34
CA PHE A 201 10.64 11.26 0.49
C PHE A 201 11.56 11.05 -0.72
N GLY A 202 11.59 12.00 -1.66
CA GLY A 202 12.45 11.96 -2.83
C GLY A 202 11.86 11.18 -4.01
N PHE A 203 10.55 10.90 -3.99
CA PHE A 203 9.88 10.39 -5.17
C PHE A 203 9.76 11.50 -6.22
N VAL A 204 9.99 11.13 -7.48
CA VAL A 204 9.84 12.01 -8.64
C VAL A 204 8.83 11.39 -9.59
N GLN A 205 7.97 12.23 -10.18
CA GLN A 205 7.01 11.78 -11.17
C GLN A 205 7.73 11.28 -12.44
N VAL A 206 7.21 10.21 -13.04
CA VAL A 206 7.69 9.70 -14.33
C VAL A 206 7.04 10.50 -15.45
N ASP A 207 7.86 11.15 -16.28
CA ASP A 207 7.41 11.87 -17.46
C ASP A 207 6.94 10.92 -18.57
N GLY A 208 6.04 11.39 -19.45
CA GLY A 208 5.68 10.66 -20.68
C GLY A 208 4.53 9.65 -20.56
N VAL A 209 4.07 9.32 -19.35
CA VAL A 209 2.97 8.35 -19.17
C VAL A 209 1.63 8.93 -19.61
N VAL A 210 1.05 8.31 -20.64
CA VAL A 210 -0.05 8.86 -21.46
C VAL A 210 -1.43 8.79 -20.75
N ASN A 211 -1.59 7.96 -19.71
CA ASN A 211 -2.90 7.72 -19.07
C ASN A 211 -2.96 8.15 -17.60
N ARG A 212 -3.01 9.46 -17.35
CA ARG A 212 -3.07 10.06 -16.00
C ARG A 212 -4.46 10.05 -15.33
N ALA A 213 -5.43 9.25 -15.79
CA ALA A 213 -6.82 9.46 -15.37
C ALA A 213 -7.10 9.18 -13.87
N VAL A 214 -6.25 8.42 -13.15
CA VAL A 214 -6.49 8.05 -11.74
C VAL A 214 -5.25 8.12 -10.85
N ALA A 215 -4.04 7.92 -11.40
CA ALA A 215 -2.79 7.97 -10.64
C ALA A 215 -1.62 8.43 -11.53
N ALA A 216 -0.62 9.04 -10.89
CA ALA A 216 0.65 9.43 -11.48
C ALA A 216 1.76 8.49 -10.99
N PRO A 217 2.46 7.77 -11.89
CA PRO A 217 3.59 6.96 -11.49
C PRO A 217 4.72 7.83 -10.98
N MET A 218 5.29 7.43 -9.85
CA MET A 218 6.42 8.08 -9.22
C MET A 218 7.48 7.05 -8.82
N ILE A 219 8.74 7.42 -8.98
CA ILE A 219 9.90 6.60 -8.60
C ILE A 219 10.70 7.33 -7.53
N ARG A 220 11.13 6.60 -6.50
CA ARG A 220 12.20 7.02 -5.60
C ARG A 220 13.48 6.28 -5.99
N PRO A 221 14.50 6.97 -6.51
CA PRO A 221 15.78 6.35 -6.82
C PRO A 221 16.46 5.76 -5.58
N VAL A 222 17.36 4.80 -5.79
CA VAL A 222 18.22 4.27 -4.72
C VAL A 222 18.94 5.44 -4.05
N GLN A 223 18.79 5.57 -2.74
CA GLN A 223 19.59 6.52 -1.97
C GLN A 223 20.98 5.93 -1.77
N GLY A 224 22.00 6.58 -2.34
CA GLY A 224 23.39 6.28 -2.01
C GLY A 224 23.73 6.91 -0.66
N ASN A 225 24.33 6.14 0.25
CA ASN A 225 25.13 6.77 1.30
C ASN A 225 26.29 7.48 0.59
N GLN A 226 26.32 8.81 0.64
CA GLN A 226 27.59 9.54 0.55
C GLN A 226 28.44 9.22 1.77
#